data_AF-A0A9P4KF89-F1
#
_entry.id   AF-A0A9P4KF89-F1
#
_cell.length_a   1.000
_cell.length_b   1.000
_cell.length_c   1.000
_cell.angle_alpha   90.00
_cell.angle_beta   90.00
_cell.angle_gamma   90.00
#
_symmetry.space_group_name_H-M   'P 1'
#
loop_
_entity.id
_entity.type
_entity.pdbx_description
1 polymer ?
#
loop_
_entity_poly.entity_id
_entity_poly.type
_entity_poly.pdbx_seq_one_letter_code
_entity_poly.pdbx_strand_id
1 'polypeptide(L)'
;MKLKLILTIFFGAALDLALAGPVSPLTLSGFVSTQWLSHNYNDPGLLVIDIRETAEYNAGHIPRAINIPWGMPECAWISYGPDDLLLELPNDKYFFGNMSAAGVSKHKRIIISMSNASPPYPQAQAARVAMTLRLAGFSQTQILNGGFTKWIAEGRPVSTELPILPPSGVKGSIDRSDMVDHEYVHAVINKKIILDARDPGVYNGSIIEEFAQKAGHIPSAKSLSTLALLFDPSGDYKDRSTLMEVVKDVVGSKVKKETEMIVYCGVGGYAAALYWVLTAELGFCNIKFYDGSAQDWVKFYDMEI
;
A
#
# COMPACT_ATOMS: atom_id res chain seq x y z
N MET A 1 18.83 9.25 -84.91
CA MET A 1 19.71 8.45 -84.02
C MET A 1 19.15 8.58 -82.62
N LYS A 2 18.74 7.46 -82.02
CA LYS A 2 17.86 7.36 -80.84
C LYS A 2 18.58 7.80 -79.56
N LEU A 3 17.99 8.66 -78.74
CA LEU A 3 18.39 8.84 -77.35
C LEU A 3 17.20 8.54 -76.42
N LYS A 4 17.38 7.51 -75.59
CA LYS A 4 16.39 6.87 -74.72
C LYS A 4 16.06 7.79 -73.54
N LEU A 5 14.77 7.97 -73.27
CA LEU A 5 14.26 8.53 -72.01
C LEU A 5 14.35 7.43 -70.94
N ILE A 6 15.22 7.60 -69.95
CA ILE A 6 15.30 6.71 -68.78
C ILE A 6 14.28 7.21 -67.76
N LEU A 7 13.22 6.44 -67.56
CA LEU A 7 12.21 6.65 -66.53
C LEU A 7 12.70 5.98 -65.24
N THR A 8 13.23 6.77 -64.30
CA THR A 8 13.62 6.27 -62.97
C THR A 8 12.36 6.18 -62.10
N ILE A 9 11.90 4.96 -61.84
CA ILE A 9 10.82 4.67 -60.91
C ILE A 9 11.39 4.72 -59.49
N PHE A 10 10.99 5.73 -58.70
CA PHE A 10 11.21 5.74 -57.26
C PHE A 10 10.22 4.79 -56.59
N PHE A 11 10.70 3.69 -56.02
CA PHE A 11 9.93 2.90 -55.04
C PHE A 11 9.86 3.72 -53.74
N GLY A 12 8.73 4.40 -53.53
CA GLY A 12 8.41 4.99 -52.22
C GLY A 12 8.16 3.87 -51.22
N ALA A 13 9.04 3.73 -50.23
CA ALA A 13 8.78 2.89 -49.07
C ALA A 13 7.58 3.48 -48.31
N ALA A 14 6.48 2.73 -48.25
CA ALA A 14 5.35 3.05 -47.40
C ALA A 14 5.83 2.95 -45.94
N LEU A 15 5.91 4.10 -45.27
CA LEU A 15 6.18 4.19 -43.85
C LEU A 15 4.87 3.82 -43.14
N ASP A 16 4.74 2.57 -42.70
CA ASP A 16 3.65 2.15 -41.82
C ASP A 16 3.76 2.93 -40.49
N LEU A 17 3.04 4.04 -40.40
CA LEU A 17 2.73 4.67 -39.12
C LEU A 17 1.77 3.73 -38.38
N ALA A 18 2.35 2.84 -37.57
CA ALA A 18 1.60 2.19 -36.50
C ALA A 18 1.06 3.29 -35.58
N LEU A 19 -0.23 3.60 -35.73
CA LEU A 19 -0.97 4.39 -34.75
C LEU A 19 -0.89 3.64 -33.42
N ALA A 20 -0.05 4.14 -32.51
CA ALA A 20 -0.05 3.71 -31.14
C ALA A 20 -1.46 3.93 -30.60
N GLY A 21 -2.19 2.83 -30.38
CA GLY A 21 -3.44 2.87 -29.63
C GLY A 21 -3.23 3.50 -28.26
N PRO A 22 -4.29 3.96 -27.57
CA PRO A 22 -4.16 4.50 -26.24
C PRO A 22 -3.44 3.46 -25.37
N VAL A 23 -2.26 3.84 -24.88
CA VAL A 23 -1.53 3.08 -23.88
C VAL A 23 -2.46 3.06 -22.67
N SER A 24 -3.12 1.93 -22.41
CA SER A 24 -3.76 1.69 -21.12
C SER A 24 -2.73 2.11 -20.07
N PRO A 25 -3.07 2.98 -19.10
CA PRO A 25 -2.14 3.27 -18.02
C PRO A 25 -1.85 1.91 -17.39
N LEU A 26 -0.63 1.42 -17.57
CA LEU A 26 -0.16 0.23 -16.87
C LEU A 26 -0.35 0.60 -15.41
N THR A 27 -1.38 0.04 -14.78
CA THR A 27 -1.61 0.20 -13.35
C THR A 27 -0.36 -0.34 -12.70
N LEU A 28 0.49 0.54 -12.20
CA LEU A 28 1.71 0.17 -11.49
C LEU A 28 1.30 -0.85 -10.42
N SER A 29 1.94 -2.02 -10.42
CA SER A 29 1.76 -3.00 -9.35
C SER A 29 2.00 -2.32 -8.01
N GLY A 30 1.27 -2.74 -6.97
CA GLY A 30 1.47 -2.23 -5.61
C GLY A 30 2.86 -2.53 -5.05
N PHE A 31 3.62 -3.41 -5.72
CA PHE A 31 4.88 -3.95 -5.24
C PHE A 31 5.99 -3.85 -6.30
N VAL A 32 7.23 -3.77 -5.84
CA VAL A 32 8.44 -3.99 -6.66
C VAL A 32 9.29 -5.07 -6.02
N SER A 33 9.99 -5.86 -6.84
CA SER A 33 10.97 -6.82 -6.33
C SER A 33 12.27 -6.11 -5.94
N THR A 34 13.01 -6.73 -5.02
CA THR A 34 14.40 -6.36 -4.70
C THR A 34 15.31 -6.38 -5.92
N GLN A 35 15.08 -7.30 -6.87
CA GLN A 35 15.76 -7.34 -8.16
C GLN A 35 15.45 -6.12 -9.02
N TRP A 36 14.19 -5.70 -9.10
CA TRP A 36 13.85 -4.51 -9.85
C TRP A 36 14.52 -3.28 -9.23
N LEU A 37 14.41 -3.11 -7.91
CA LEU A 37 15.00 -1.95 -7.24
C LEU A 37 16.53 -1.92 -7.37
N SER A 38 17.22 -3.08 -7.35
CA SER A 38 18.67 -3.11 -7.53
C SER A 38 19.16 -2.59 -8.88
N HIS A 39 18.32 -2.62 -9.91
CA HIS A 39 18.64 -2.06 -11.22
C HIS A 39 18.20 -0.60 -11.38
N ASN A 40 17.36 -0.08 -10.47
CA ASN A 40 16.68 1.21 -10.64
C ASN A 40 16.95 2.21 -9.51
N TYR A 41 17.60 1.85 -8.40
CA TYR A 41 17.79 2.75 -7.25
C TYR A 41 18.60 4.02 -7.57
N ASN A 42 19.35 4.04 -8.68
CA ASN A 42 20.08 5.22 -9.17
C ASN A 42 19.24 6.17 -10.02
N ASP A 43 17.99 5.84 -10.35
CA ASP A 43 17.10 6.72 -11.10
C ASP A 43 16.85 8.00 -10.28
N PRO A 44 17.17 9.21 -10.80
CA PRO A 44 16.88 10.45 -10.10
C PRO A 44 15.38 10.68 -9.90
N GLY A 45 14.50 10.05 -10.68
CA GLY A 45 13.05 10.04 -10.51
C GLY A 45 12.53 9.13 -9.39
N LEU A 46 13.40 8.34 -8.75
CA LEU A 46 13.03 7.40 -7.69
C LEU A 46 13.51 7.89 -6.31
N LEU A 47 12.70 7.65 -5.30
CA LEU A 47 13.05 7.84 -3.89
C LEU A 47 12.67 6.60 -3.09
N VAL A 48 13.64 6.02 -2.37
CA VAL A 48 13.35 4.99 -1.38
C VAL A 48 13.12 5.67 -0.04
N ILE A 49 12.00 5.35 0.60
CA ILE A 49 11.70 5.75 1.98
C ILE A 49 11.85 4.52 2.86
N ASP A 50 12.86 4.53 3.72
CA ASP A 50 13.08 3.51 4.72
C ASP A 50 12.33 3.87 6.00
N ILE A 51 11.38 3.01 6.39
CA ILE A 51 10.52 3.23 7.56
C ILE A 51 11.01 2.49 8.80
N ARG A 52 12.17 1.83 8.74
CA ARG A 52 12.80 1.20 9.91
C ARG A 52 13.23 2.25 10.93
N GLU A 53 13.51 1.76 12.14
CA GLU A 53 14.06 2.59 13.21
C GLU A 53 15.35 3.28 12.76
N THR A 54 15.58 4.50 13.23
CA THR A 54 16.73 5.32 12.80
C THR A 54 18.06 4.62 13.06
N ALA A 55 18.18 3.85 14.15
CA ALA A 55 19.39 3.08 14.45
C ALA A 55 19.63 1.98 13.41
N GLU A 56 18.59 1.26 12.96
CA GLU A 56 18.69 0.21 11.94
C GLU A 56 19.03 0.79 10.56
N TYR A 57 18.43 1.94 10.22
CA TYR A 57 18.74 2.66 9.00
C TYR A 57 20.20 3.15 9.00
N ASN A 58 20.67 3.76 10.09
CA ASN A 58 22.04 4.26 10.20
C ASN A 58 23.09 3.15 10.17
N ALA A 59 22.75 1.95 10.65
CA ALA A 59 23.62 0.78 10.57
C ALA A 59 23.78 0.25 9.13
N GLY A 60 22.83 0.56 8.24
CA GLY A 60 22.89 0.24 6.83
C GLY A 60 21.51 0.31 6.17
N HIS A 61 21.46 0.88 4.98
CA HIS A 61 20.22 1.07 4.22
C HIS A 61 20.43 0.93 2.71
N ILE A 62 19.34 0.90 1.95
CA ILE A 62 19.39 0.89 0.49
C ILE A 62 20.04 2.20 0.02
N PRO A 63 21.02 2.19 -0.89
CA PRO A 63 21.68 3.41 -1.35
C PRO A 63 20.68 4.49 -1.78
N ARG A 64 20.93 5.74 -1.34
CA ARG A 64 20.10 6.93 -1.61
C ARG A 64 18.72 6.93 -0.93
N ALA A 65 18.41 5.95 -0.10
CA ALA A 65 17.18 5.96 0.70
C ALA A 65 17.24 7.07 1.75
N ILE A 66 16.10 7.73 1.99
CA ILE A 66 15.90 8.59 3.16
C ILE A 66 15.23 7.78 4.27
N ASN A 67 15.35 8.23 5.52
CA ASN A 67 14.66 7.62 6.66
C ASN A 67 13.51 8.50 7.14
N ILE A 68 12.33 7.92 7.21
CA ILE A 68 11.17 8.50 7.89
C ILE A 68 10.57 7.36 8.71
N PRO A 69 11.08 7.14 9.93
CA PRO A 69 10.74 5.98 10.74
C PRO A 69 9.24 5.85 10.97
N TRP A 70 8.78 4.61 10.95
CA TRP A 70 7.54 4.26 11.61
C TRP A 70 7.76 4.29 13.11
N GLY A 71 6.87 4.94 13.84
CA GLY A 71 6.89 4.98 15.30
C GLY A 71 5.47 5.04 15.83
N MET A 72 5.19 4.23 16.86
CA MET A 72 3.97 4.35 17.63
C MET A 72 4.20 5.19 18.89
N PRO A 73 3.16 5.88 19.38
CA PRO A 73 1.79 5.90 18.85
C PRO A 73 1.54 6.97 17.77
N GLU A 74 2.46 7.91 17.58
CA GLU A 74 2.36 8.98 16.59
C GLU A 74 3.70 9.13 15.85
N CYS A 75 3.61 9.29 14.53
CA CYS A 75 4.76 9.62 13.68
C CYS A 75 4.28 10.35 12.42
N ALA A 76 5.13 10.53 11.41
CA ALA A 76 4.74 11.19 10.17
C ALA A 76 3.56 10.49 9.44
N TRP A 77 3.29 9.23 9.77
CA TRP A 77 2.38 8.34 9.03
C TRP A 77 1.05 8.07 9.73
N ILE A 78 0.96 8.35 11.02
CA ILE A 78 -0.18 8.01 11.88
C ILE A 78 -0.30 9.01 13.03
N SER A 79 -1.51 9.15 13.57
CA SER A 79 -1.79 9.92 14.78
C SER A 79 -2.74 9.20 15.73
N TYR A 80 -2.88 9.73 16.95
CA TYR A 80 -4.05 9.43 17.77
C TYR A 80 -5.29 10.13 17.22
N GLY A 81 -6.36 9.36 17.07
CA GLY A 81 -7.68 9.87 16.71
C GLY A 81 -8.48 10.38 17.89
N PRO A 82 -9.71 10.83 17.61
CA PRO A 82 -10.73 11.02 18.63
C PRO A 82 -10.89 9.77 19.50
N ASP A 83 -11.24 9.95 20.77
CA ASP A 83 -11.53 8.87 21.72
C ASP A 83 -10.45 7.77 21.78
N ASP A 84 -9.17 8.17 21.74
CA ASP A 84 -8.00 7.30 21.84
C ASP A 84 -7.86 6.26 20.71
N LEU A 85 -8.47 6.51 19.54
CA LEU A 85 -8.28 5.66 18.36
C LEU A 85 -6.81 5.65 17.94
N LEU A 86 -6.27 4.45 17.71
CA LEU A 86 -4.89 4.22 17.34
C LEU A 86 -4.72 4.18 15.82
N LEU A 87 -3.53 4.58 15.36
CA LEU A 87 -3.08 4.49 13.97
C LEU A 87 -3.91 5.30 12.94
N GLU A 88 -4.72 6.27 13.37
CA GLU A 88 -5.52 7.11 12.47
C GLU A 88 -4.66 7.89 11.47
N LEU A 89 -5.27 8.31 10.35
CA LEU A 89 -4.56 9.10 9.33
C LEU A 89 -4.03 10.40 9.94
N PRO A 90 -2.77 10.79 9.63
CA PRO A 90 -2.13 11.93 10.27
C PRO A 90 -2.79 13.25 9.86
N ASN A 91 -2.57 14.29 10.64
CA ASN A 91 -2.98 15.64 10.27
C ASN A 91 -2.25 16.12 8.98
N ASP A 92 -2.99 16.73 8.06
CA ASP A 92 -2.46 17.17 6.76
C ASP A 92 -1.24 18.09 6.88
N LYS A 93 -1.31 19.12 7.76
CA LYS A 93 -0.21 20.09 7.92
C LYS A 93 1.05 19.40 8.46
N TYR A 94 0.87 18.49 9.42
CA TYR A 94 1.97 17.73 10.00
C TYR A 94 2.60 16.78 8.98
N PHE A 95 1.77 16.03 8.25
CA PHE A 95 2.20 15.12 7.19
C PHE A 95 2.99 15.84 6.08
N PHE A 96 2.41 16.87 5.46
CA PHE A 96 3.08 17.60 4.37
C PHE A 96 4.31 18.37 4.86
N GLY A 97 4.33 18.82 6.12
CA GLY A 97 5.52 19.40 6.75
C GLY A 97 6.68 18.42 6.79
N ASN A 98 6.45 17.19 7.26
CA ASN A 98 7.45 16.12 7.29
C ASN A 98 7.90 15.71 5.89
N MET A 99 6.96 15.50 4.95
CA MET A 99 7.29 15.16 3.56
C MET A 99 8.13 16.25 2.89
N SER A 100 7.78 17.52 3.10
CA SER A 100 8.55 18.64 2.59
C SER A 100 9.94 18.69 3.20
N ALA A 101 10.07 18.58 4.53
CA ALA A 101 11.36 18.62 5.22
C ALA A 101 12.31 17.50 4.76
N ALA A 102 11.76 16.32 4.46
CA ALA A 102 12.50 15.18 3.94
C ALA A 102 12.77 15.22 2.42
N GLY A 103 12.37 16.29 1.72
CA GLY A 103 12.57 16.44 0.27
C GLY A 103 11.71 15.53 -0.59
N VAL A 104 10.67 14.91 -0.01
CA VAL A 104 9.72 14.05 -0.73
C VAL A 104 8.82 14.92 -1.61
N SER A 105 8.63 14.54 -2.88
CA SER A 105 7.80 15.28 -3.82
C SER A 105 6.92 14.35 -4.65
N LYS A 106 5.78 14.87 -5.13
CA LYS A 106 4.79 14.11 -5.92
C LYS A 106 5.29 13.67 -7.31
N HIS A 107 6.42 14.21 -7.76
CA HIS A 107 7.03 13.85 -9.05
C HIS A 107 7.96 12.63 -8.97
N LYS A 108 8.27 12.15 -7.76
CA LYS A 108 9.10 10.95 -7.57
C LYS A 108 8.23 9.71 -7.56
N ARG A 109 8.77 8.62 -8.09
CA ARG A 109 8.34 7.27 -7.71
C ARG A 109 8.85 6.98 -6.31
N ILE A 110 7.94 6.63 -5.41
CA ILE A 110 8.26 6.33 -4.02
C ILE A 110 8.23 4.81 -3.82
N ILE A 111 9.34 4.27 -3.31
CA ILE A 111 9.43 2.86 -2.91
C ILE A 111 9.56 2.79 -1.38
N ILE A 112 8.62 2.12 -0.72
CA ILE A 112 8.67 1.93 0.73
C ILE A 112 9.52 0.71 1.05
N SER A 113 10.53 0.90 1.89
CA SER A 113 11.36 -0.17 2.44
C SER A 113 11.14 -0.28 3.94
N MET A 114 11.06 -1.52 4.42
CA MET A 114 10.77 -1.89 5.79
C MET A 114 11.63 -3.09 6.19
N SER A 115 11.76 -3.37 7.48
CA SER A 115 12.28 -4.68 7.91
C SER A 115 11.22 -5.75 7.63
N ASN A 116 11.60 -6.97 7.26
CA ASN A 116 10.66 -8.10 7.26
C ASN A 116 10.91 -9.08 8.43
N ALA A 117 11.80 -8.73 9.38
CA ALA A 117 12.36 -9.68 10.34
C ALA A 117 11.35 -10.22 11.36
N SER A 118 10.16 -9.63 11.48
CA SER A 118 9.04 -10.14 12.30
C SER A 118 7.71 -9.89 11.60
N PRO A 119 7.39 -10.63 10.53
CA PRO A 119 6.11 -10.51 9.84
C PRO A 119 4.94 -10.76 10.80
N PRO A 120 3.79 -10.09 10.63
CA PRO A 120 3.41 -9.22 9.51
C PRO A 120 3.42 -7.71 9.84
N TYR A 121 3.69 -7.33 11.10
CA TYR A 121 3.54 -5.94 11.54
C TYR A 121 4.34 -4.96 10.67
N PRO A 122 5.63 -5.20 10.34
CA PRO A 122 6.37 -4.31 9.46
C PRO A 122 5.78 -4.17 8.04
N GLN A 123 5.21 -5.24 7.48
CA GLN A 123 4.52 -5.19 6.18
C GLN A 123 3.23 -4.37 6.26
N ALA A 124 2.47 -4.52 7.34
CA ALA A 124 1.27 -3.71 7.59
C ALA A 124 1.62 -2.22 7.76
N GLN A 125 2.73 -1.91 8.43
CA GLN A 125 3.25 -0.54 8.54
C GLN A 125 3.60 0.02 7.15
N ALA A 126 4.33 -0.74 6.33
CA ALA A 126 4.66 -0.32 4.96
C ALA A 126 3.40 -0.06 4.12
N ALA A 127 2.37 -0.90 4.26
CA ALA A 127 1.09 -0.69 3.60
C ALA A 127 0.34 0.55 4.11
N ARG A 128 0.37 0.82 5.42
CA ARG A 128 -0.21 2.04 6.00
C ARG A 128 0.48 3.31 5.48
N VAL A 129 1.82 3.28 5.40
CA VAL A 129 2.63 4.35 4.81
C VAL A 129 2.26 4.55 3.34
N ALA A 130 2.21 3.47 2.57
CA ALA A 130 1.90 3.51 1.15
C ALA A 130 0.47 4.02 0.87
N MET A 131 -0.50 3.58 1.68
CA MET A 131 -1.88 4.07 1.64
C MET A 131 -1.93 5.57 1.90
N THR A 132 -1.31 6.04 3.00
CA THR A 132 -1.28 7.46 3.39
C THR A 132 -0.69 8.34 2.27
N LEU A 133 0.44 7.91 1.70
CA LEU A 133 1.07 8.60 0.56
C LEU A 133 0.15 8.66 -0.66
N ARG A 134 -0.52 7.56 -1.01
CA ARG A 134 -1.43 7.51 -2.16
C ARG A 134 -2.62 8.45 -1.96
N LEU A 135 -3.24 8.42 -0.78
CA LEU A 135 -4.34 9.32 -0.40
C LEU A 135 -3.90 10.80 -0.39
N ALA A 136 -2.63 11.08 -0.09
CA ALA A 136 -2.04 12.42 -0.17
C ALA A 136 -1.65 12.86 -1.61
N GLY A 137 -1.89 12.02 -2.62
CA GLY A 137 -1.64 12.29 -4.02
C GLY A 137 -0.24 11.93 -4.52
N PHE A 138 0.54 11.13 -3.78
CA PHE A 138 1.77 10.52 -4.28
C PHE A 138 1.43 9.22 -5.04
N SER A 139 0.92 9.38 -6.26
CA SER A 139 0.31 8.29 -7.03
C SER A 139 1.28 7.17 -7.43
N GLN A 140 2.57 7.49 -7.59
CA GLN A 140 3.63 6.53 -7.95
C GLN A 140 4.27 5.88 -6.72
N THR A 141 3.46 5.36 -5.80
CA THR A 141 3.92 4.70 -4.57
C THR A 141 3.80 3.17 -4.68
N GLN A 142 4.88 2.46 -4.32
CA GLN A 142 4.98 1.00 -4.32
C GLN A 142 5.74 0.52 -3.07
N ILE A 143 5.56 -0.74 -2.68
CA ILE A 143 6.26 -1.37 -1.55
C ILE A 143 7.35 -2.32 -2.08
N LEU A 144 8.52 -2.32 -1.45
CA LEU A 144 9.57 -3.30 -1.73
C LEU A 144 9.16 -4.67 -1.17
N ASN A 145 8.80 -5.61 -2.04
CA ASN A 145 8.41 -6.96 -1.60
C ASN A 145 9.61 -7.69 -0.97
N GLY A 146 9.43 -8.19 0.26
CA GLY A 146 10.50 -8.75 1.10
C GLY A 146 11.36 -7.73 1.84
N GLY A 147 11.21 -6.43 1.55
CA GLY A 147 11.84 -5.35 2.31
C GLY A 147 13.36 -5.39 2.35
N PHE A 148 13.92 -4.75 3.38
CA PHE A 148 15.35 -4.63 3.58
C PHE A 148 16.00 -5.96 3.97
N THR A 149 15.32 -6.82 4.72
CA THR A 149 15.88 -8.12 5.09
C THR A 149 16.14 -8.99 3.87
N LYS A 150 15.19 -9.07 2.92
CA LYS A 150 15.40 -9.80 1.67
C LYS A 150 16.50 -9.15 0.82
N TRP A 151 16.55 -7.82 0.81
CA TRP A 151 17.62 -7.08 0.13
C TRP A 151 19.02 -7.49 0.64
N ILE A 152 19.20 -7.58 1.97
CA ILE A 152 20.45 -8.04 2.58
C ILE A 152 20.72 -9.52 2.30
N ALA A 153 19.71 -10.38 2.46
CA ALA A 153 19.84 -11.83 2.25
C ALA A 153 20.27 -12.17 0.81
N GLU A 154 19.89 -11.34 -0.16
CA GLU A 154 20.27 -11.48 -1.57
C GLU A 154 21.62 -10.81 -1.91
N GLY A 155 22.36 -10.30 -0.91
CA GLY A 155 23.69 -9.70 -1.10
C GLY A 155 23.68 -8.40 -1.90
N ARG A 156 22.58 -7.62 -1.84
CA ARG A 156 22.43 -6.38 -2.60
C ARG A 156 23.19 -5.22 -1.95
N PRO A 157 23.54 -4.16 -2.72
CA PRO A 157 24.34 -3.04 -2.21
C PRO A 157 23.70 -2.33 -1.02
N VAL A 158 24.50 -1.98 -0.02
CA VAL A 158 24.10 -1.24 1.18
C VAL A 158 24.94 0.02 1.29
N SER A 159 24.34 1.10 1.79
CA SER A 159 25.02 2.36 2.10
C SER A 159 24.81 2.73 3.56
N THR A 160 25.73 3.56 4.07
CA THR A 160 25.58 4.33 5.32
C THR A 160 25.62 5.83 5.04
N GLU A 161 25.72 6.25 3.77
CA GLU A 161 25.69 7.65 3.37
C GLU A 161 24.29 8.23 3.52
N LEU A 162 24.17 9.28 4.34
CA LEU A 162 22.90 9.96 4.61
C LEU A 162 22.59 10.99 3.51
N PRO A 163 21.61 10.76 2.62
CA PRO A 163 21.26 11.74 1.60
C PRO A 163 20.61 12.95 2.25
N ILE A 164 21.08 14.14 1.87
CA ILE A 164 20.46 15.41 2.25
C ILE A 164 19.71 15.95 1.03
N LEU A 165 18.38 15.96 1.12
CA LEU A 165 17.53 16.54 0.09
C LEU A 165 17.07 17.93 0.55
N PRO A 166 17.06 18.95 -0.34
CA PRO A 166 16.48 20.22 0.01
C PRO A 166 14.96 20.07 0.23
N PRO A 167 14.34 20.90 1.08
CA PRO A 167 12.91 20.83 1.26
C PRO A 167 12.14 20.96 -0.06
N SER A 168 11.17 20.09 -0.31
CA SER A 168 10.47 20.04 -1.60
C SER A 168 9.40 21.12 -1.77
N GLY A 169 8.95 21.72 -0.66
CA GLY A 169 7.83 22.66 -0.64
C GLY A 169 6.47 22.01 -0.94
N VAL A 170 6.39 20.67 -0.88
CA VAL A 170 5.14 19.94 -1.16
C VAL A 170 4.03 20.34 -0.19
N LYS A 171 2.83 20.53 -0.73
CA LYS A 171 1.60 20.86 0.02
C LYS A 171 0.44 20.04 -0.53
N GLY A 172 -0.62 19.93 0.27
CA GLY A 172 -1.87 19.31 -0.13
C GLY A 172 -2.74 18.96 1.07
N SER A 173 -3.68 18.07 0.81
CA SER A 173 -4.52 17.41 1.80
C SER A 173 -4.52 15.90 1.57
N ILE A 174 -4.81 15.12 2.60
CA ILE A 174 -5.03 13.68 2.49
C ILE A 174 -6.49 13.46 2.12
N ASP A 175 -6.74 12.74 1.03
CA ASP A 175 -8.09 12.33 0.64
C ASP A 175 -8.65 11.30 1.61
N ARG A 176 -9.77 11.63 2.25
CA ARG A 176 -10.46 10.79 3.23
C ARG A 176 -11.84 10.33 2.74
N SER A 177 -12.16 10.49 1.46
CA SER A 177 -13.49 10.17 0.91
C SER A 177 -13.89 8.70 1.03
N ASP A 178 -12.89 7.82 1.12
CA ASP A 178 -13.09 6.38 1.32
C ASP A 178 -12.92 5.94 2.78
N MET A 179 -12.63 6.86 3.70
CA MET A 179 -12.63 6.58 5.14
C MET A 179 -14.07 6.61 5.64
N VAL A 180 -14.51 5.54 6.29
CA VAL A 180 -15.87 5.38 6.81
C VAL A 180 -15.85 5.17 8.32
N ASP A 181 -16.94 5.48 8.99
CA ASP A 181 -17.14 5.38 10.44
C ASP A 181 -18.04 4.18 10.83
N HIS A 182 -18.24 3.97 12.13
CA HIS A 182 -19.08 2.91 12.65
C HIS A 182 -20.54 3.04 12.20
N GLU A 183 -21.07 4.25 12.03
CA GLU A 183 -22.44 4.44 11.54
C GLU A 183 -22.62 3.96 10.10
N TYR A 184 -21.65 4.27 9.22
CA TYR A 184 -21.65 3.74 7.85
C TYR A 184 -21.59 2.21 7.87
N VAL A 185 -20.66 1.63 8.64
CA VAL A 185 -20.47 0.17 8.72
C VAL A 185 -21.74 -0.51 9.23
N HIS A 186 -22.36 0.02 10.28
CA HIS A 186 -23.61 -0.50 10.82
C HIS A 186 -24.75 -0.44 9.79
N ALA A 187 -24.86 0.66 9.02
CA ALA A 187 -25.90 0.82 8.01
C ALA A 187 -25.82 -0.18 6.84
N VAL A 188 -24.63 -0.75 6.59
CA VAL A 188 -24.37 -1.67 5.47
C VAL A 188 -24.26 -3.15 5.85
N ILE A 189 -24.42 -3.49 7.14
CA ILE A 189 -24.52 -4.89 7.60
C ILE A 189 -25.58 -5.63 6.77
N ASN A 190 -25.23 -6.86 6.34
CA ASN A 190 -26.04 -7.70 5.45
C ASN A 190 -26.36 -7.11 4.06
N LYS A 191 -25.83 -5.94 3.70
CA LYS A 191 -26.06 -5.26 2.41
C LYS A 191 -24.80 -5.16 1.56
N LYS A 192 -23.64 -5.03 2.19
CA LYS A 192 -22.32 -4.90 1.55
C LYS A 192 -21.36 -5.92 2.11
N ILE A 193 -20.21 -6.08 1.44
CA ILE A 193 -19.16 -6.99 1.89
C ILE A 193 -18.31 -6.25 2.93
N ILE A 194 -18.24 -6.80 4.13
CA ILE A 194 -17.36 -6.33 5.20
C ILE A 194 -16.26 -7.39 5.39
N LEU A 195 -15.00 -6.98 5.37
CA LEU A 195 -13.83 -7.85 5.43
C LEU A 195 -13.05 -7.58 6.72
N ASP A 196 -12.97 -8.59 7.57
CA ASP A 196 -12.15 -8.58 8.78
C ASP A 196 -10.75 -9.10 8.46
N ALA A 197 -9.76 -8.22 8.59
CA ALA A 197 -8.37 -8.52 8.27
C ALA A 197 -7.58 -9.13 9.45
N ARG A 198 -8.20 -9.30 10.62
CA ARG A 198 -7.60 -9.88 11.83
C ARG A 198 -7.38 -11.40 11.68
N ASP A 199 -6.65 -11.97 12.64
CA ASP A 199 -6.37 -13.40 12.65
C ASP A 199 -7.64 -14.22 12.92
N PRO A 200 -7.72 -15.48 12.41
CA PRO A 200 -8.93 -16.29 12.54
C PRO A 200 -9.40 -16.51 13.98
N GLY A 201 -8.46 -16.59 14.94
CA GLY A 201 -8.78 -16.72 16.36
C GLY A 201 -9.42 -15.47 16.97
N VAL A 202 -9.07 -14.28 16.45
CA VAL A 202 -9.72 -13.04 16.86
C VAL A 202 -11.12 -12.94 16.24
N TYR A 203 -11.22 -13.24 14.94
CA TYR A 203 -12.49 -13.25 14.21
C TYR A 203 -13.53 -14.17 14.87
N ASN A 204 -13.16 -15.39 15.26
CA ASN A 204 -14.07 -16.34 15.90
C ASN A 204 -14.25 -16.13 17.42
N GLY A 205 -13.62 -15.10 18.00
CA GLY A 205 -13.77 -14.75 19.41
C GLY A 205 -13.00 -15.62 20.41
N SER A 206 -12.15 -16.56 19.95
CA SER A 206 -11.25 -17.31 20.83
C SER A 206 -10.08 -16.50 21.38
N ILE A 207 -9.76 -15.38 20.73
CA ILE A 207 -8.77 -14.39 21.16
C ILE A 207 -9.47 -13.03 21.22
N ILE A 208 -9.27 -12.28 22.31
CA ILE A 208 -9.77 -10.91 22.47
C ILE A 208 -8.56 -9.97 22.45
N GLU A 209 -8.58 -8.97 21.57
CA GLU A 209 -7.52 -7.97 21.47
C GLU A 209 -7.65 -6.93 22.59
N GLU A 210 -6.51 -6.41 23.08
CA GLU A 210 -6.50 -5.48 24.20
C GLU A 210 -7.27 -4.18 23.92
N PHE A 211 -7.21 -3.69 22.69
CA PHE A 211 -7.89 -2.47 22.25
C PHE A 211 -9.34 -2.70 21.78
N ALA A 212 -9.80 -3.96 21.67
CA ALA A 212 -11.16 -4.32 21.26
C ALA A 212 -11.73 -5.41 22.18
N GLN A 213 -12.17 -5.00 23.37
CA GLN A 213 -12.57 -5.87 24.49
C GLN A 213 -13.93 -6.58 24.30
N LYS A 214 -14.25 -7.02 23.08
CA LYS A 214 -15.40 -7.88 22.77
C LYS A 214 -14.95 -9.01 21.85
N ALA A 215 -15.35 -10.23 22.17
CA ALA A 215 -15.05 -11.41 21.36
C ALA A 215 -15.85 -11.40 20.05
N GLY A 216 -15.22 -11.81 18.96
CA GLY A 216 -15.88 -12.01 17.67
C GLY A 216 -15.60 -10.91 16.65
N HIS A 217 -16.52 -10.75 15.71
CA HIS A 217 -16.40 -9.88 14.55
C HIS A 217 -17.66 -9.04 14.31
N ILE A 218 -17.55 -7.99 13.49
CA ILE A 218 -18.70 -7.17 13.09
C ILE A 218 -19.72 -8.07 12.38
N PRO A 219 -21.03 -7.99 12.71
CA PRO A 219 -22.03 -8.85 12.09
C PRO A 219 -21.98 -8.83 10.56
N SER A 220 -22.16 -10.00 9.94
CA SER A 220 -22.01 -10.24 8.48
C SER A 220 -20.59 -10.11 7.89
N ALA A 221 -19.58 -9.75 8.70
CA ALA A 221 -18.20 -9.67 8.21
C ALA A 221 -17.65 -11.05 7.84
N LYS A 222 -16.85 -11.08 6.78
CA LYS A 222 -16.11 -12.28 6.35
C LYS A 222 -14.66 -12.18 6.78
N SER A 223 -14.10 -13.29 7.27
CA SER A 223 -12.68 -13.36 7.59
C SER A 223 -11.83 -13.38 6.32
N LEU A 224 -10.97 -12.37 6.16
CA LEU A 224 -9.91 -12.32 5.16
C LEU A 224 -8.61 -11.93 5.87
N SER A 225 -8.11 -12.84 6.71
CA SER A 225 -6.93 -12.61 7.55
C SER A 225 -5.72 -12.19 6.71
N THR A 226 -5.14 -11.04 7.08
CA THR A 226 -3.96 -10.49 6.42
C THR A 226 -2.77 -11.43 6.52
N LEU A 227 -2.45 -11.88 7.74
CA LEU A 227 -1.31 -12.75 8.00
C LEU A 227 -1.45 -14.11 7.31
N ALA A 228 -2.61 -14.74 7.44
CA ALA A 228 -2.81 -16.09 6.93
C ALA A 228 -2.89 -16.13 5.39
N LEU A 229 -3.38 -15.06 4.75
CA LEU A 229 -3.80 -15.14 3.36
C LEU A 229 -2.99 -14.28 2.38
N LEU A 230 -2.33 -13.20 2.82
CA LEU A 230 -1.64 -12.29 1.89
C LEU A 230 -0.16 -12.59 1.69
N PHE A 231 0.48 -13.26 2.66
CA PHE A 231 1.92 -13.52 2.64
C PHE A 231 2.24 -15.00 2.42
N ASP A 232 3.35 -15.27 1.75
CA ASP A 232 3.93 -16.61 1.69
C ASP A 232 4.77 -16.90 2.96
N PRO A 233 5.22 -18.15 3.17
CA PRO A 233 6.03 -18.51 4.34
C PRO A 233 7.36 -17.76 4.47
N SER A 234 7.85 -17.12 3.39
CA SER A 234 9.05 -16.28 3.42
C SER A 234 8.78 -14.85 3.90
N GLY A 235 7.50 -14.48 4.04
CA GLY A 235 7.06 -13.14 4.46
C GLY A 235 6.90 -12.16 3.29
N ASP A 236 7.01 -12.65 2.05
CA ASP A 236 6.72 -11.90 0.84
C ASP A 236 5.21 -11.88 0.57
N TYR A 237 4.71 -10.84 -0.08
CA TYR A 237 3.36 -10.86 -0.64
C TYR A 237 3.27 -11.96 -1.70
N LYS A 238 2.18 -12.75 -1.64
CA LYS A 238 1.85 -13.73 -2.67
C LYS A 238 1.68 -13.04 -4.02
N ASP A 239 1.83 -13.79 -5.11
CA ASP A 239 1.63 -13.25 -6.44
C ASP A 239 0.18 -12.84 -6.69
N ARG A 240 0.00 -11.97 -7.69
CA ARG A 240 -1.29 -11.39 -8.06
C ARG A 240 -2.38 -12.44 -8.30
N SER A 241 -2.05 -13.55 -8.96
CA SER A 241 -3.03 -14.61 -9.25
C SER A 241 -3.55 -15.23 -7.97
N THR A 242 -2.64 -15.64 -7.08
CA THR A 242 -3.01 -16.22 -5.79
C THR A 242 -3.76 -15.23 -4.91
N LEU A 243 -3.35 -13.95 -4.87
CA LEU A 243 -4.09 -12.92 -4.14
C LEU A 243 -5.53 -12.75 -4.67
N MET A 244 -5.72 -12.80 -5.99
CA MET A 244 -7.06 -12.74 -6.60
C MET A 244 -7.91 -13.96 -6.28
N GLU A 245 -7.31 -15.16 -6.25
CA GLU A 245 -7.99 -16.41 -5.87
C GLU A 245 -8.46 -16.35 -4.42
N VAL A 246 -7.56 -15.99 -3.49
CA VAL A 246 -7.88 -15.78 -2.07
C VAL A 246 -9.07 -14.83 -1.90
N VAL A 247 -9.06 -13.68 -2.60
CA VAL A 247 -10.17 -12.73 -2.53
C VAL A 247 -11.45 -13.38 -3.03
N LYS A 248 -11.44 -14.02 -4.21
CA LYS A 248 -12.62 -14.67 -4.80
C LYS A 248 -13.19 -15.80 -3.94
N ASP A 249 -12.36 -16.54 -3.24
CA ASP A 249 -12.81 -17.62 -2.35
C ASP A 249 -13.62 -17.07 -1.17
N VAL A 250 -13.22 -15.91 -0.64
CA VAL A 250 -13.93 -15.25 0.46
C VAL A 250 -15.14 -14.45 -0.03
N VAL A 251 -14.95 -13.62 -1.06
CA VAL A 251 -15.95 -12.62 -1.46
C VAL A 251 -16.89 -13.11 -2.57
N GLY A 252 -16.51 -14.18 -3.27
CA GLY A 252 -17.26 -14.81 -4.36
C GLY A 252 -16.61 -14.59 -5.73
N SER A 253 -16.64 -15.62 -6.57
CA SER A 253 -16.00 -15.64 -7.90
C SER A 253 -16.52 -14.60 -8.90
N LYS A 254 -17.72 -14.03 -8.66
CA LYS A 254 -18.37 -13.00 -9.49
C LYS A 254 -18.07 -11.57 -9.07
N VAL A 255 -17.18 -11.36 -8.09
CA VAL A 255 -16.81 -10.02 -7.62
C VAL A 255 -16.23 -9.17 -8.76
N LYS A 256 -16.64 -7.91 -8.83
CA LYS A 256 -16.20 -6.94 -9.83
C LYS A 256 -15.31 -5.88 -9.19
N LYS A 257 -14.57 -5.13 -10.00
CA LYS A 257 -13.66 -4.07 -9.49
C LYS A 257 -14.40 -2.94 -8.79
N GLU A 258 -15.64 -2.72 -9.20
CA GLU A 258 -16.54 -1.68 -8.69
C GLU A 258 -17.38 -2.18 -7.49
N THR A 259 -17.27 -3.46 -7.13
CA THR A 259 -17.95 -4.01 -5.96
C THR A 259 -17.45 -3.28 -4.72
N GLU A 260 -18.39 -2.64 -4.02
CA GLU A 260 -18.10 -1.98 -2.76
C GLU A 260 -17.74 -3.00 -1.68
N MET A 261 -16.56 -2.85 -1.08
CA MET A 261 -16.11 -3.67 0.03
C MET A 261 -15.54 -2.77 1.13
N ILE A 262 -15.87 -3.07 2.37
CA ILE A 262 -15.38 -2.35 3.55
C ILE A 262 -14.29 -3.23 4.17
N VAL A 263 -13.12 -2.67 4.46
CA VAL A 263 -12.04 -3.36 5.18
C VAL A 263 -11.84 -2.75 6.56
N TYR A 264 -11.59 -3.61 7.55
CA TYR A 264 -11.27 -3.21 8.91
C TYR A 264 -10.35 -4.26 9.58
N CYS A 265 -9.75 -3.91 10.71
CA CYS A 265 -9.07 -4.88 11.57
C CYS A 265 -9.26 -4.54 13.05
N GLY A 266 -8.20 -4.60 13.85
CA GLY A 266 -8.19 -4.12 15.23
C GLY A 266 -8.21 -2.58 15.31
N VAL A 267 -7.21 -1.97 14.66
CA VAL A 267 -6.89 -0.52 14.73
C VAL A 267 -6.38 0.02 13.37
N GLY A 268 -6.85 -0.49 12.24
CA GLY A 268 -6.42 -0.01 10.91
C GLY A 268 -5.06 -0.48 10.39
N GLY A 269 -4.23 -1.17 11.18
CA GLY A 269 -2.92 -1.70 10.74
C GLY A 269 -3.00 -2.78 9.65
N TYR A 270 -3.46 -3.99 9.99
CA TYR A 270 -3.64 -5.08 9.02
C TYR A 270 -4.64 -4.73 7.92
N ALA A 271 -5.66 -3.94 8.24
CA ALA A 271 -6.60 -3.43 7.24
C ALA A 271 -5.87 -2.66 6.13
N ALA A 272 -4.81 -1.89 6.43
CA ALA A 272 -4.03 -1.17 5.42
C ALA A 272 -3.32 -2.11 4.43
N ALA A 273 -2.81 -3.26 4.89
CA ALA A 273 -2.24 -4.27 4.00
C ALA A 273 -3.29 -4.86 3.07
N LEU A 274 -4.46 -5.21 3.59
CA LEU A 274 -5.57 -5.70 2.77
C LEU A 274 -6.08 -4.63 1.78
N TYR A 275 -6.25 -3.39 2.24
CA TYR A 275 -6.61 -2.26 1.39
C TYR A 275 -5.61 -2.07 0.25
N TRP A 276 -4.31 -2.09 0.56
CA TRP A 276 -3.26 -1.94 -0.45
C TRP A 276 -3.30 -3.07 -1.48
N VAL A 277 -3.45 -4.33 -1.05
CA VAL A 277 -3.59 -5.46 -1.97
C VAL A 277 -4.83 -5.29 -2.84
N LEU A 278 -5.99 -4.98 -2.27
CA LEU A 278 -7.23 -4.84 -3.05
C LEU A 278 -7.13 -3.70 -4.07
N THR A 279 -6.61 -2.55 -3.67
CA THR A 279 -6.57 -1.35 -4.51
C THR A 279 -5.35 -1.32 -5.44
N ALA A 280 -4.14 -1.34 -4.87
CA ALA A 280 -2.89 -1.15 -5.60
C ALA A 280 -2.48 -2.36 -6.44
N GLU A 281 -2.63 -3.55 -5.88
CA GLU A 281 -2.30 -4.76 -6.61
C GLU A 281 -3.50 -5.15 -7.46
N LEU A 282 -4.60 -5.56 -6.85
CA LEU A 282 -5.70 -6.16 -7.59
C LEU A 282 -6.53 -5.16 -8.39
N GLY A 283 -6.51 -3.86 -8.11
CA GLY A 283 -7.21 -2.84 -8.90
C GLY A 283 -8.71 -2.74 -8.61
N PHE A 284 -9.17 -3.13 -7.42
CA PHE A 284 -10.52 -2.79 -6.96
C PHE A 284 -10.59 -1.28 -6.70
N CYS A 285 -11.65 -0.63 -7.19
CA CYS A 285 -11.77 0.82 -7.19
C CYS A 285 -12.83 1.37 -6.22
N ASN A 286 -13.53 0.49 -5.50
CA ASN A 286 -14.56 0.88 -4.53
C ASN A 286 -14.32 0.19 -3.18
N ILE A 287 -13.18 0.48 -2.56
CA ILE A 287 -12.83 -0.06 -1.25
C ILE A 287 -12.97 1.05 -0.21
N LYS A 288 -13.82 0.82 0.79
CA LYS A 288 -13.96 1.69 1.96
C LYS A 288 -13.07 1.19 3.09
N PHE A 289 -12.45 2.12 3.79
CA PHE A 289 -11.54 1.84 4.89
C PHE A 289 -12.17 2.30 6.19
N TYR A 290 -12.49 1.35 7.08
CA TYR A 290 -12.96 1.68 8.41
C TYR A 290 -11.75 1.78 9.34
N ASP A 291 -11.19 2.99 9.47
CA ASP A 291 -9.89 3.24 10.12
C ASP A 291 -9.92 2.85 11.60
N GLY A 292 -10.89 3.41 12.33
CA GLY A 292 -11.12 3.13 13.74
C GLY A 292 -11.39 1.65 14.05
N SER A 293 -11.82 0.86 13.07
CA SER A 293 -11.77 -0.60 13.12
C SER A 293 -12.53 -1.19 14.33
N ALA A 294 -12.12 -2.35 14.84
CA ALA A 294 -12.76 -2.97 16.00
C ALA A 294 -12.66 -2.10 17.26
N GLN A 295 -11.57 -1.34 17.44
CA GLN A 295 -11.41 -0.41 18.58
C GLN A 295 -12.52 0.64 18.62
N ASP A 296 -12.91 1.18 17.46
CA ASP A 296 -14.06 2.08 17.36
C ASP A 296 -15.38 1.32 17.54
N TRP A 297 -15.55 0.20 16.85
CA TRP A 297 -16.82 -0.54 16.82
C TRP A 297 -17.32 -0.93 18.20
N VAL A 298 -16.44 -1.47 19.05
CA VAL A 298 -16.83 -2.00 20.38
C VAL A 298 -17.33 -0.93 21.34
N LYS A 299 -17.08 0.36 21.05
CA LYS A 299 -17.59 1.49 21.84
C LYS A 299 -19.11 1.68 21.65
N PHE A 300 -19.63 1.31 20.48
CA PHE A 300 -21.01 1.62 20.07
C PHE A 300 -21.87 0.37 19.87
N TYR A 301 -21.28 -0.75 19.48
CA TYR A 301 -22.00 -1.96 19.07
C TYR A 301 -21.37 -3.24 19.64
N ASP A 302 -22.11 -4.34 19.59
CA ASP A 302 -21.63 -5.68 19.93
C ASP A 302 -21.03 -6.40 18.71
N MET A 303 -20.27 -7.45 18.98
CA MET A 303 -19.68 -8.35 17.99
C MET A 303 -20.50 -9.65 17.92
N GLU A 304 -20.41 -10.37 16.79
CA GLU A 304 -20.97 -11.69 16.55
C GLU A 304 -19.87 -12.77 16.61
N ILE A 305 -20.21 -13.99 17.02
CA ILE A 305 -19.33 -15.17 17.08
C ILE A 305 -19.75 -16.17 16.01
#